data_AF-A0A7S4JC28-F1
#
_entry.id   AF-A0A7S4JC28-F1
#
_cell.length_a   1.000
_cell.length_b   1.000
_cell.length_c   1.000
_cell.angle_alpha   90.00
_cell.angle_beta   90.00
_cell.angle_gamma   90.00
#
_symmetry.space_group_name_H-M   'P 1'
#
loop_
_entity.id
_entity.type
_entity.pdbx_description
1 polymer ?
#
loop_
_entity_poly.entity_id
_entity_poly.type
_entity_poly.pdbx_seq_one_letter_code
_entity_poly.pdbx_strand_id
1 'polypeptide(L)'
;MSPQVGVPVDHDAVPKIIVKYQALLDKMAASDMPPEAEYRQVIEKISRYRIKAAQENLDDPEKVEELCNCGQVEELVEQADDEMMVLDMYLKERWWEYVKDVPIEYDPASPGDDQDGVDWEVPPEKNEEAKAAEAKK
;
A
#
# COMPACT_ATOMS: atom_id res chain seq x y z
N MET A 1 -1.44 -5.77 22.42
CA MET A 1 -2.46 -5.98 21.35
C MET A 1 -3.37 -7.15 21.71
N SER A 2 -4.60 -7.23 21.20
CA SER A 2 -5.42 -8.45 21.27
C SER A 2 -5.06 -9.37 20.09
N PRO A 3 -5.10 -10.70 20.23
CA PRO A 3 -4.80 -11.61 19.11
C PRO A 3 -5.81 -11.41 17.96
N GLN A 4 -5.31 -11.30 16.72
CA GLN A 4 -6.16 -11.22 15.54
C GLN A 4 -6.77 -12.58 15.22
N VAL A 5 -7.99 -12.56 14.68
CA VAL A 5 -8.66 -13.77 14.17
C VAL A 5 -8.19 -14.02 12.74
N GLY A 6 -7.79 -15.24 12.43
CA GLY A 6 -7.37 -15.64 11.07
C GLY A 6 -5.86 -15.61 10.82
N VAL A 7 -5.07 -14.96 11.68
CA VAL A 7 -3.60 -15.01 11.62
C VAL A 7 -3.09 -15.88 12.79
N PRO A 8 -2.45 -17.03 12.53
CA PRO A 8 -1.90 -17.86 13.60
C PRO A 8 -0.64 -17.21 14.19
N VAL A 9 -0.46 -17.35 15.51
CA VAL A 9 0.75 -16.88 16.21
C VAL A 9 1.97 -17.66 15.72
N ASP A 10 3.03 -16.95 15.33
CA ASP A 10 4.24 -17.52 14.74
C ASP A 10 5.48 -17.04 15.50
N HIS A 11 6.03 -17.92 16.34
CA HIS A 11 7.20 -17.62 17.15
C HIS A 11 8.47 -17.36 16.33
N ASP A 12 8.50 -17.75 15.06
CA ASP A 12 9.62 -17.50 14.15
C ASP A 12 9.32 -16.31 13.21
N ALA A 13 8.33 -15.47 13.51
CA ALA A 13 7.96 -14.34 12.65
C ALA A 13 9.11 -13.34 12.44
N VAL A 14 9.82 -12.95 13.50
CA VAL A 14 10.93 -11.97 13.44
C VAL A 14 12.06 -12.42 12.49
N PRO A 15 12.60 -13.65 12.57
CA PRO A 15 13.58 -14.10 11.59
C PRO A 15 12.98 -14.25 10.18
N LYS A 16 11.70 -14.60 10.04
CA LYS A 16 11.03 -14.67 8.73
C LYS A 16 10.92 -13.31 8.05
N ILE A 17 10.69 -12.23 8.79
CA ILE A 17 10.72 -10.84 8.29
C ILE A 17 12.05 -10.60 7.57
N ILE A 18 13.18 -10.89 8.23
CA ILE A 18 14.52 -10.66 7.67
C ILE A 18 14.70 -11.41 6.35
N VAL A 19 14.36 -12.70 6.34
CA VAL A 19 14.52 -13.55 5.15
C VAL A 19 13.65 -13.06 4.00
N LYS A 20 12.38 -12.73 4.25
CA LYS A 20 11.42 -12.32 3.21
C LYS A 20 11.77 -10.96 2.62
N TYR A 21 12.07 -9.96 3.45
CA TYR A 21 12.49 -8.65 2.93
C TYR A 21 13.85 -8.71 2.24
N GLN A 22 14.78 -9.57 2.68
CA GLN A 22 16.04 -9.74 1.96
C GLN A 22 15.80 -10.36 0.58
N ALA A 23 14.94 -11.39 0.48
CA ALA A 23 14.57 -11.97 -0.82
C ALA A 23 13.88 -10.96 -1.74
N LEU A 24 13.04 -10.07 -1.18
CA LEU A 24 12.40 -8.97 -1.92
C LEU A 24 13.46 -8.01 -2.49
N LEU A 25 14.42 -7.58 -1.66
CA LEU A 25 15.53 -6.71 -2.08
C LEU A 25 16.39 -7.37 -3.16
N ASP A 26 16.70 -8.65 -3.02
CA ASP A 26 17.52 -9.40 -3.98
C ASP A 26 16.82 -9.52 -5.34
N LYS A 27 15.51 -9.81 -5.34
CA LYS A 27 14.70 -9.88 -6.55
C LYS A 27 14.59 -8.52 -7.23
N MET A 28 14.38 -7.45 -6.46
CA MET A 28 14.34 -6.09 -6.97
C MET A 28 15.69 -5.68 -7.56
N ALA A 29 16.80 -6.05 -6.93
CA ALA A 29 18.15 -5.80 -7.44
C ALA A 29 18.47 -6.57 -8.73
N ALA A 30 17.91 -7.78 -8.89
CA ALA A 30 18.03 -8.60 -10.10
C ALA A 30 17.11 -8.16 -11.25
N SER A 31 16.15 -7.28 -10.98
CA SER A 31 15.18 -6.80 -11.97
C SER A 31 15.76 -5.72 -12.90
N ASP A 32 15.05 -5.44 -13.99
CA ASP A 32 15.37 -4.37 -14.94
C ASP A 32 14.78 -3.00 -14.54
N MET A 33 14.15 -2.90 -13.37
CA MET A 33 13.58 -1.66 -12.87
C MET A 33 14.69 -0.62 -12.59
N PRO A 34 14.58 0.60 -13.14
CA PRO A 34 15.59 1.63 -12.91
C PRO A 34 15.65 2.06 -11.43
N PRO A 35 16.83 2.44 -10.90
CA PRO A 35 16.98 2.91 -9.53
C PRO A 35 16.21 4.21 -9.25
N GLU A 36 15.90 4.99 -10.28
CA GLU A 36 15.12 6.23 -10.17
C GLU A 36 13.62 5.98 -9.99
N ALA A 37 13.12 4.75 -10.20
CA ALA A 37 11.71 4.45 -9.98
C ALA A 37 11.33 4.69 -8.51
N GLU A 38 10.36 5.56 -8.27
CA GLU A 38 9.90 5.93 -6.91
C GLU A 38 9.51 4.71 -6.08
N TYR A 39 8.80 3.75 -6.69
CA TYR A 39 8.43 2.49 -6.05
C TYR A 39 9.65 1.74 -5.50
N ARG A 40 10.72 1.61 -6.31
CA ARG A 40 11.97 0.96 -5.88
C ARG A 40 12.61 1.67 -4.68
N GLN A 41 12.71 3.00 -4.74
CA GLN A 41 13.34 3.78 -3.67
C GLN A 41 12.57 3.62 -2.34
N VAL A 42 11.25 3.67 -2.39
CA VAL A 42 10.39 3.55 -1.21
C VAL A 42 10.44 2.13 -0.63
N ILE A 43 10.27 1.11 -1.47
CA ILE A 43 10.30 -0.28 -1.02
C ILE A 43 11.68 -0.65 -0.47
N GLU A 44 12.76 -0.17 -1.08
CA GLU A 44 14.11 -0.38 -0.55
C GLU A 44 14.27 0.23 0.84
N LYS A 45 13.80 1.47 1.03
CA LYS A 45 13.88 2.16 2.33
C LYS A 45 13.07 1.44 3.40
N ILE A 46 11.83 1.04 3.09
CA ILE A 46 10.95 0.33 4.03
C ILE A 46 11.52 -1.04 4.37
N SER A 47 11.96 -1.80 3.37
CA SER A 47 12.52 -3.14 3.56
C SER A 47 13.77 -3.10 4.43
N ARG A 48 14.71 -2.19 4.15
CA ARG A 48 15.92 -2.01 4.96
C ARG A 48 15.60 -1.60 6.39
N TYR A 49 14.61 -0.73 6.58
CA TYR A 49 14.16 -0.32 7.91
C TYR A 49 13.59 -1.50 8.71
N ARG A 50 12.68 -2.28 8.11
CA ARG A 50 12.07 -3.46 8.73
C ARG A 50 13.09 -4.56 9.04
N ILE A 51 14.04 -4.82 8.12
CA ILE A 51 15.16 -5.74 8.35
C ILE A 51 15.99 -5.28 9.54
N LYS A 52 16.37 -4.00 9.59
CA LYS A 52 17.19 -3.46 10.67
C LYS A 52 16.48 -3.59 12.03
N ALA A 53 15.21 -3.22 12.09
CA ALA A 53 14.41 -3.34 13.32
C ALA A 53 14.34 -4.80 13.80
N ALA A 54 14.12 -5.75 12.89
CA ALA A 54 14.09 -7.17 13.21
C ALA A 54 15.46 -7.75 13.61
N GLN A 55 16.55 -7.30 12.97
CA GLN A 55 17.92 -7.72 13.31
C GLN A 55 18.38 -7.22 14.68
N GLU A 56 18.01 -5.99 15.04
CA GLU A 56 18.38 -5.39 16.33
C GLU A 56 17.57 -5.96 17.51
N ASN A 57 16.40 -6.57 17.25
CA ASN A 57 15.46 -7.03 18.26
C ASN A 57 14.94 -8.47 17.98
N LEU A 58 15.85 -9.40 17.68
CA LEU A 58 15.50 -10.78 17.31
C LEU A 58 14.65 -11.52 18.37
N ASP A 59 14.93 -11.26 19.65
CA ASP A 59 14.27 -11.93 20.78
C ASP A 59 13.08 -11.11 21.35
N ASP A 60 12.80 -9.92 20.80
CA ASP A 60 11.78 -8.99 21.31
C ASP A 60 10.81 -8.56 20.19
N PRO A 61 9.78 -9.38 19.90
CA PRO A 61 8.80 -9.06 18.87
C PRO A 61 8.00 -7.79 19.18
N GLU A 62 7.67 -7.51 20.44
CA GLU A 62 6.95 -6.30 20.84
C GLU A 62 7.74 -5.04 20.48
N LYS A 63 9.07 -5.08 20.63
CA LYS A 63 9.92 -3.96 20.22
C LYS A 63 9.94 -3.75 18.70
N VAL A 64 9.92 -4.83 17.93
CA VAL A 64 9.81 -4.75 16.46
C VAL A 64 8.48 -4.15 16.05
N GLU A 65 7.38 -4.52 16.71
CA GLU A 65 6.04 -3.96 16.48
C GLU A 65 5.98 -2.47 16.78
N GLU A 66 6.55 -2.03 17.91
CA GLU A 66 6.62 -0.61 18.28
C GLU A 66 7.42 0.21 17.27
N LEU A 67 8.57 -0.31 16.84
CA LEU A 67 9.44 0.38 15.88
C LEU A 67 8.80 0.44 14.49
N CYS A 68 8.21 -0.66 14.02
CA CYS A 68 7.60 -0.71 12.69
C CYS A 68 6.24 0.00 12.66
N ASN A 69 5.52 0.04 13.79
CA ASN A 69 4.20 0.65 13.96
C ASN A 69 3.22 0.27 12.83
N CYS A 70 3.22 -1.01 12.45
CA CYS A 70 2.53 -1.55 11.26
C CYS A 70 1.82 -2.88 11.55
N GLY A 71 1.25 -3.03 12.76
CA GLY A 71 0.58 -4.25 13.19
C GLY A 71 1.49 -5.21 13.96
N GLN A 72 1.05 -6.46 14.08
CA GLN A 72 1.81 -7.55 14.75
C GLN A 72 2.93 -8.10 13.86
N VAL A 73 3.92 -8.76 14.43
CA VAL A 73 5.05 -9.33 13.65
C VAL A 73 4.61 -10.33 12.60
N GLU A 74 3.54 -11.08 12.83
CA GLU A 74 2.96 -12.01 11.86
C GLU A 74 2.36 -11.27 10.66
N GLU A 75 1.68 -10.16 10.88
CA GLU A 75 1.13 -9.31 9.80
C GLU A 75 2.25 -8.68 8.97
N LEU A 76 3.42 -8.41 9.57
CA LEU A 76 4.60 -7.91 8.82
C LEU A 76 5.21 -8.97 7.90
N VAL A 77 5.11 -10.24 8.27
CA VAL A 77 5.51 -11.39 7.43
C VAL A 77 4.56 -11.53 6.25
N GLU A 78 3.24 -11.47 6.49
CA GLU A 78 2.22 -11.52 5.43
C GLU A 78 2.37 -10.33 4.47
N GLN A 79 2.56 -9.12 4.99
CA GLN A 79 2.87 -7.94 4.17
C GLN A 79 4.10 -8.13 3.28
N ALA A 80 5.13 -8.86 3.74
CA ALA A 80 6.32 -9.13 2.94
C ALA A 80 6.02 -10.11 1.79
N ASP A 81 5.11 -11.07 2.01
CA ASP A 81 4.65 -12.00 0.96
C ASP A 81 3.76 -11.30 -0.05
N ASP A 82 2.84 -10.44 0.41
CA ASP A 82 2.00 -9.63 -0.47
C ASP A 82 2.86 -8.68 -1.32
N GLU A 83 3.87 -8.04 -0.72
CA GLU A 83 4.79 -7.17 -1.45
C GLU A 83 5.58 -7.94 -2.52
N MET A 84 5.92 -9.21 -2.28
CA MET A 84 6.54 -10.06 -3.29
C MET A 84 5.60 -10.30 -4.49
N MET A 85 4.30 -10.50 -4.24
CA MET A 85 3.30 -10.64 -5.30
C MET A 85 3.09 -9.32 -6.06
N VAL A 86 3.04 -8.21 -5.35
CA VAL A 86 2.96 -6.87 -5.96
C VAL A 86 4.18 -6.61 -6.82
N LEU A 87 5.39 -6.93 -6.34
CA LEU A 87 6.62 -6.78 -7.12
C LEU A 87 6.57 -7.60 -8.41
N ASP A 88 6.05 -8.83 -8.38
CA ASP A 88 5.88 -9.65 -9.59
C ASP A 88 4.93 -9.00 -10.61
N MET A 89 3.80 -8.47 -10.13
CA MET A 89 2.86 -7.74 -10.99
C MET A 89 3.48 -6.45 -11.54
N TYR A 90 4.18 -5.70 -10.69
CA TYR A 90 4.82 -4.43 -11.00
C TYR A 90 5.88 -4.62 -12.09
N LEU A 91 6.71 -5.66 -11.97
CA LEU A 91 7.74 -6.03 -12.96
C LEU A 91 7.14 -6.51 -14.27
N LYS A 92 6.09 -7.34 -14.22
CA LYS A 92 5.42 -7.84 -15.43
C LYS A 92 4.82 -6.70 -16.26
N GLU A 93 4.16 -5.76 -15.60
CA GLU A 93 3.44 -4.68 -16.27
C GLU A 93 4.29 -3.41 -16.47
N ARG A 94 5.53 -3.37 -15.96
CA ARG A 94 6.47 -2.23 -16.06
C ARG A 94 5.84 -0.90 -15.64
N TRP A 95 5.16 -0.87 -14.49
CA TRP A 95 4.36 0.30 -14.07
C TRP A 95 5.14 1.62 -13.96
N TRP A 96 6.45 1.54 -13.74
CA TRP A 96 7.34 2.71 -13.74
C TRP A 96 7.39 3.46 -15.07
N GLU A 97 7.02 2.84 -16.20
CA GLU A 97 6.98 3.50 -17.51
C GLU A 97 5.71 4.33 -17.73
N TYR A 98 4.65 4.07 -16.96
CA TYR A 98 3.38 4.78 -17.07
C TYR A 98 3.29 6.01 -16.17
N VAL A 99 4.27 6.22 -15.29
CA VAL A 99 4.35 7.41 -14.44
C VAL A 99 4.62 8.63 -15.31
N LYS A 100 3.67 9.57 -15.36
CA LYS A 100 3.76 10.82 -16.11
C LYS A 100 3.46 11.98 -15.19
N ASP A 101 4.19 13.07 -15.37
CA ASP A 101 3.87 14.33 -14.71
C ASP A 101 2.56 14.88 -15.29
N VAL A 102 1.50 14.83 -14.49
CA VAL A 102 0.22 15.43 -14.82
C VAL A 102 0.11 16.73 -14.01
N PRO A 103 -0.17 17.88 -14.65
CA PRO A 103 -0.41 19.10 -13.91
C PRO A 103 -1.65 18.91 -13.03
N ILE A 104 -1.46 19.06 -11.71
CA ILE A 104 -2.57 19.04 -10.75
C ILE A 104 -3.25 20.40 -10.85
N GLU A 105 -4.40 20.45 -11.50
CA GLU A 105 -5.27 21.63 -11.48
C GLU A 105 -6.01 21.65 -10.14
N TYR A 106 -5.35 22.20 -9.12
CA TYR A 106 -5.97 22.47 -7.83
C TYR A 106 -6.67 23.82 -7.92
N ASP A 107 -7.97 23.81 -8.19
CA ASP A 107 -8.83 24.99 -8.05
C ASP A 107 -9.49 25.00 -6.67
N PRO A 108 -9.05 25.85 -5.72
CA PRO A 108 -9.66 25.96 -4.40
C PRO A 108 -11.10 26.50 -4.42
N ALA A 109 -11.57 26.99 -5.58
CA ALA A 109 -12.94 27.42 -5.82
C ALA A 109 -13.75 26.43 -6.64
N SER A 110 -13.13 25.35 -7.16
CA SER A 110 -13.90 24.23 -7.67
C SER A 110 -14.66 23.67 -6.47
N PRO A 111 -16.00 23.59 -6.49
CA PRO A 111 -16.66 22.59 -5.65
C PRO A 111 -15.92 21.29 -5.97
N GLY A 112 -15.59 20.46 -4.98
CA GLY A 112 -15.02 19.18 -5.31
C GLY A 112 -15.94 18.51 -6.35
N ASP A 113 -15.46 17.53 -7.09
CA ASP A 113 -16.38 16.46 -7.50
C ASP A 113 -16.80 15.68 -6.24
N ASP A 114 -17.35 16.39 -5.26
CA ASP A 114 -18.38 15.91 -4.41
C ASP A 114 -19.43 15.44 -5.41
N GLN A 115 -19.66 14.12 -5.52
CA GLN A 115 -20.81 13.61 -6.26
C GLN A 115 -22.12 13.98 -5.50
N ASP A 116 -22.25 15.25 -5.13
CA ASP A 116 -23.35 15.93 -4.44
C ASP A 116 -24.60 16.08 -5.34
N GLY A 117 -24.73 15.20 -6.32
CA GLY A 117 -25.94 15.00 -7.11
C GLY A 117 -26.49 13.57 -7.02
N VAL A 118 -25.85 12.68 -6.28
CA VAL A 118 -26.38 11.34 -5.99
C VAL A 118 -26.85 11.33 -4.54
N ASP A 119 -28.11 11.69 -4.35
CA ASP A 119 -28.80 11.46 -3.09
C ASP A 119 -29.06 9.96 -2.94
N TRP A 120 -28.26 9.30 -2.08
CA TRP A 120 -28.33 7.86 -1.82
C TRP A 120 -29.61 7.41 -1.13
N GLU A 121 -30.44 8.35 -0.66
CA GLU A 121 -31.78 8.06 -0.12
C GLU A 121 -32.87 7.98 -1.20
N VAL A 122 -32.56 8.43 -2.42
CA VAL A 122 -33.51 8.46 -3.53
C VAL A 122 -33.19 7.34 -4.53
N PRO A 123 -34.19 6.50 -4.88
CA PRO A 123 -34.00 5.46 -5.89
C PRO A 123 -33.53 6.07 -7.23
N PRO A 124 -32.62 5.40 -7.95
CA PRO A 124 -31.89 5.97 -9.11
C PRO A 124 -32.81 6.50 -10.22
N GLU A 125 -34.02 5.95 -10.31
CA GLU A 125 -35.05 6.26 -11.30
C GLU A 125 -35.66 7.66 -11.15
N LYS A 126 -35.49 8.33 -10.00
CA LYS A 126 -35.93 9.72 -9.80
C LYS A 126 -34.83 10.76 -9.95
N ASN A 127 -33.59 10.33 -10.13
CA ASN A 127 -32.45 11.24 -10.25
C ASN A 127 -32.35 11.86 -11.66
N GLU A 128 -32.99 11.25 -12.67
CA GLU A 128 -33.05 11.76 -14.05
C GLU A 128 -34.06 12.91 -14.21
N GLU A 129 -35.14 12.93 -13.44
CA GLU A 129 -36.17 13.98 -13.50
C GLU A 129 -35.68 15.32 -12.90
N ALA A 130 -34.85 15.26 -11.86
CA ALA A 130 -34.23 16.44 -11.24
C ALA A 130 -33.26 17.14 -12.22
N LYS A 131 -32.44 16.37 -12.94
CA LYS A 131 -31.52 16.90 -13.96
C LYS A 131 -32.23 17.56 -15.14
N ALA A 132 -33.42 17.06 -15.52
CA ALA A 132 -34.19 17.63 -16.63
C ALA A 132 -34.89 18.96 -16.28
N ALA A 133 -35.18 19.22 -14.99
CA ALA A 133 -35.81 20.45 -14.53
C ALA A 133 -34.81 21.61 -14.44
N GLU A 134 -33.56 21.34 -14.07
CA GLU A 134 -32.51 22.36 -13.94
C GLU A 134 -32.02 22.88 -15.29
N ALA A 135 -32.04 22.03 -16.34
CA ALA A 135 -31.63 22.41 -17.70
C ALA A 135 -32.63 23.33 -18.45
N LYS A 136 -33.77 23.69 -17.84
CA LYS A 136 -34.84 24.50 -18.46
C LYS A 136 -35.01 25.91 -17.89
N LYS A 137 -34.07 26.38 -17.08
CA LYS A 137 -34.06 27.74 -16.55
C LYS A 137 -32.87 28.53 -17.10
#